data_AF-A0A415NHN3-F1
#
_entry.id   AF-A0A415NHN3-F1
#
_cell.length_a   1.000
_cell.length_b   1.000
_cell.length_c   1.000
_cell.angle_alpha   90.00
_cell.angle_beta   90.00
_cell.angle_gamma   90.00
#
_symmetry.space_group_name_H-M   'P 1'
#
loop_
_entity.id
_entity.type
_entity.pdbx_description
1 polymer ?
#
loop_
_entity_poly.entity_id
_entity_poly.type
_entity_poly.pdbx_seq_one_letter_code
_entity_poly.pdbx_strand_id
1 'polypeptide(L)'
;MARNDGLRDYQQEMKLRLFEEWELHRSVMVQMPTGTGKTHLLAAVVKEFLCGGGVGMRVWIVAHRRELVEQIEETVARYGMGKEPDKSAKNGRTGKDSMPEESGRVRVFSIQWLSRNRKIMDGQPDLIVIDEAHHALAETYRELWKRYPEARKLGMTATPCRLNRKGFTDLFDTLITS
;
A
#
# COMPACT_ATOMS: atom_id res chain seq x y z
N MET A 1 10.13 1.24 -22.87
CA MET A 1 11.42 1.08 -22.15
C MET A 1 11.12 1.04 -20.65
N ALA A 2 11.26 -0.13 -20.02
CA ALA A 2 11.11 -0.25 -18.58
C ALA A 2 12.19 0.60 -17.89
N ARG A 3 11.78 1.51 -17.00
CA ARG A 3 12.73 2.28 -16.19
C ARG A 3 13.46 1.29 -15.27
N ASN A 4 14.77 1.37 -15.20
CA ASN A 4 15.57 0.53 -14.31
C ASN A 4 15.29 0.95 -12.86
N ASP A 5 14.33 0.29 -12.22
CA ASP A 5 13.87 0.59 -10.87
C ASP A 5 14.81 0.05 -9.76
N GLY A 6 16.00 -0.46 -10.13
CA GLY A 6 16.95 -1.06 -9.18
C GLY A 6 16.46 -2.39 -8.57
N LEU A 7 15.41 -2.97 -9.14
CA LEU A 7 14.82 -4.24 -8.73
C LEU A 7 15.63 -5.43 -9.24
N ARG A 8 15.73 -6.49 -8.42
CA ARG A 8 16.26 -7.80 -8.82
C ARG A 8 15.30 -8.47 -9.81
N ASP A 9 15.78 -9.40 -10.63
CA ASP A 9 14.99 -10.04 -11.69
C ASP A 9 13.66 -10.62 -11.19
N TYR A 10 13.67 -11.37 -10.08
CA TYR A 10 12.43 -11.91 -9.49
C TYR A 10 11.46 -10.80 -9.03
N GLN A 11 11.97 -9.66 -8.56
CA GLN A 11 11.12 -8.54 -8.15
C GLN A 11 10.50 -7.86 -9.39
N GLN A 12 11.23 -7.79 -10.50
CA GLN A 12 10.69 -7.31 -11.77
C GLN A 12 9.60 -8.24 -12.31
N GLU A 13 9.84 -9.54 -12.27
CA GLU A 13 8.86 -10.55 -12.67
C GLU A 13 7.59 -10.49 -11.80
N MET A 14 7.75 -10.40 -10.48
CA MET A 14 6.62 -10.24 -9.56
C MET A 14 5.84 -8.96 -9.81
N LYS A 15 6.53 -7.85 -10.10
CA LYS A 15 5.90 -6.58 -10.47
C LYS A 15 5.06 -6.75 -11.74
N LEU A 16 5.63 -7.34 -12.78
CA LEU A 16 4.96 -7.57 -14.06
C LEU A 16 3.70 -8.43 -13.88
N ARG A 17 3.83 -9.58 -13.20
CA ARG A 17 2.70 -10.47 -12.89
C ARG A 17 1.61 -9.75 -12.09
N LEU A 18 1.97 -8.90 -11.14
CA LEU A 18 1.00 -8.10 -10.39
C LEU A 18 0.19 -7.17 -11.29
N PHE A 19 0.85 -6.47 -12.22
CA PHE A 19 0.14 -5.58 -13.15
C PHE A 19 -0.74 -6.36 -14.13
N GLU A 20 -0.32 -7.54 -14.59
CA GLU A 20 -1.15 -8.43 -15.41
C GLU A 20 -2.40 -8.91 -14.66
N GLU A 21 -2.24 -9.37 -13.42
CA GLU A 21 -3.38 -9.80 -12.59
C GLU A 21 -4.34 -8.64 -12.30
N TRP A 22 -3.85 -7.40 -12.22
CA TRP A 22 -4.70 -6.22 -12.05
C TRP A 22 -5.57 -5.84 -13.25
N GLU A 23 -5.36 -6.46 -14.40
CA GLU A 23 -6.26 -6.35 -15.56
C GLU A 23 -7.48 -7.28 -15.42
N LEU A 24 -7.38 -8.33 -14.59
CA LEU A 24 -8.44 -9.32 -14.35
C LEU A 24 -9.08 -9.18 -12.97
N HIS A 25 -8.32 -8.71 -11.99
CA HIS A 25 -8.68 -8.71 -10.58
C HIS A 25 -8.46 -7.34 -9.95
N ARG A 26 -9.38 -6.88 -9.10
CA ARG A 26 -9.18 -5.60 -8.38
C ARG A 26 -8.35 -5.79 -7.12
N SER A 27 -8.35 -6.97 -6.52
CA SER A 27 -7.69 -7.25 -5.25
C SER A 27 -6.68 -8.39 -5.40
N VAL A 28 -5.40 -8.07 -5.39
CA VAL A 28 -4.31 -9.04 -5.58
C VAL A 28 -3.48 -9.15 -4.31
N MET A 29 -3.12 -10.37 -3.92
CA MET A 29 -2.14 -10.62 -2.87
C MET A 29 -0.83 -11.10 -3.47
N VAL A 30 0.27 -10.64 -2.90
CA VAL A 30 1.63 -11.02 -3.26
C VAL A 30 2.33 -11.61 -2.03
N GLN A 31 2.81 -12.84 -2.17
CA GLN A 31 3.64 -13.49 -1.16
C GLN A 31 5.12 -13.23 -1.47
N MET A 32 5.83 -12.67 -0.49
CA MET A 32 7.28 -12.48 -0.54
C MET A 32 7.94 -12.89 0.79
N PRO A 33 8.88 -13.85 0.80
CA PRO A 33 9.61 -14.20 2.01
C PRO A 33 10.30 -13.00 2.67
N THR A 34 10.50 -13.04 3.98
CA THR A 34 11.23 -11.98 4.69
C THR A 34 12.65 -11.84 4.14
N GLY A 35 13.19 -10.61 4.13
CA GLY A 35 14.53 -10.34 3.59
C GLY A 35 14.64 -10.29 2.06
N THR A 36 13.56 -10.52 1.31
CA THR A 36 13.55 -10.44 -0.17
C THR A 36 13.22 -9.03 -0.72
N GLY A 37 13.31 -8.00 0.11
CA GLY A 37 13.12 -6.62 -0.35
C GLY A 37 11.67 -6.27 -0.72
N LYS A 38 10.67 -6.84 -0.04
CA LYS A 38 9.24 -6.49 -0.18
C LYS A 38 8.98 -4.99 -0.25
N THR A 39 9.68 -4.19 0.57
CA THR A 39 9.53 -2.73 0.58
C THR A 39 10.03 -2.06 -0.70
N HIS A 40 11.05 -2.62 -1.37
CA HIS A 40 11.52 -2.11 -2.66
C HIS A 40 10.51 -2.42 -3.77
N LEU A 41 9.96 -3.65 -3.78
CA LEU A 41 8.88 -4.00 -4.70
C LEU A 41 7.65 -3.10 -4.49
N LEU A 42 7.23 -2.89 -3.23
CA LEU A 42 6.15 -1.96 -2.87
C LEU A 42 6.38 -0.60 -3.53
N ALA A 43 7.54 0.00 -3.28
CA ALA A 43 7.84 1.35 -3.75
C ALA A 43 7.84 1.43 -5.28
N ALA A 44 8.39 0.43 -5.96
CA ALA A 44 8.39 0.36 -7.43
C ALA A 44 6.96 0.23 -8.00
N VAL A 45 6.13 -0.64 -7.42
CA VAL A 45 4.73 -0.81 -7.82
C VAL A 45 3.94 0.49 -7.64
N VAL A 46 4.05 1.13 -6.48
CA VAL A 46 3.36 2.40 -6.20
C VAL A 46 3.80 3.50 -7.18
N LYS A 47 5.10 3.59 -7.45
CA LYS A 47 5.66 4.56 -8.40
C LYS A 47 5.14 4.34 -9.81
N GLU A 48 5.10 3.09 -10.27
CA GLU A 48 4.60 2.74 -11.60
C GLU A 48 3.10 3.00 -11.71
N PHE A 49 2.32 2.63 -10.68
CA PHE A 49 0.89 2.92 -10.62
C PHE A 49 0.60 4.43 -10.74
N LEU A 50 1.32 5.26 -9.98
CA LEU A 50 1.20 6.71 -10.03
C LEU A 50 1.60 7.32 -11.39
N CYS A 51 2.60 6.73 -12.05
CA CYS A 51 3.07 7.18 -13.36
C CYS A 51 2.09 6.78 -14.48
N GLY A 52 1.45 5.61 -14.36
CA GLY A 52 0.49 5.10 -15.35
C GLY A 52 -0.91 5.71 -15.26
N GLY A 53 -1.39 6.02 -14.04
CA GLY A 53 -2.78 6.46 -13.82
C GLY A 53 -3.05 7.96 -14.02
N GLY A 54 -2.05 8.76 -14.37
CA GLY A 54 -2.21 10.20 -14.67
C GLY A 54 -2.19 11.12 -13.45
N VAL A 55 -2.55 12.40 -13.67
CA VAL A 55 -2.52 13.43 -12.63
C VAL A 55 -3.71 13.22 -11.68
N GLY A 56 -3.43 13.12 -10.38
CA GLY A 56 -4.46 13.03 -9.33
C GLY A 56 -4.64 11.66 -8.69
N MET A 57 -3.90 10.63 -9.13
CA MET A 57 -3.90 9.31 -8.49
C MET A 57 -3.48 9.40 -7.02
N ARG A 58 -4.24 8.71 -6.16
CA ARG A 58 -4.05 8.64 -4.71
C ARG A 58 -3.82 7.21 -4.26
N VAL A 59 -2.72 7.00 -3.54
CA VAL A 59 -2.31 5.70 -2.99
C VAL A 59 -2.31 5.77 -1.49
N TRP A 60 -3.00 4.83 -0.85
CA TRP A 60 -2.96 4.65 0.60
C TRP A 60 -2.20 3.39 0.94
N ILE A 61 -1.18 3.51 1.78
CA ILE A 61 -0.46 2.36 2.33
C ILE A 61 -0.92 2.18 3.78
N VAL A 62 -1.37 1.00 4.11
CA VAL A 62 -1.97 0.67 5.40
C VAL A 62 -1.14 -0.42 6.07
N ALA A 63 -0.73 -0.16 7.31
CA ALA A 63 0.00 -1.12 8.12
C ALA A 63 -0.73 -1.38 9.45
N HIS A 64 -0.51 -2.56 10.04
CA HIS A 64 -1.10 -2.90 11.33
C HIS A 64 -0.32 -2.30 12.52
N ARG A 65 0.98 -2.07 12.35
CA ARG A 65 1.90 -1.57 13.38
C ARG A 65 2.39 -0.16 13.06
N ARG A 66 2.58 0.67 14.08
CA ARG A 66 3.02 2.06 13.90
C ARG A 66 4.47 2.14 13.44
N GLU A 67 5.31 1.25 13.94
CA GLU A 67 6.73 1.20 13.54
C GLU A 67 6.87 0.90 12.04
N LEU A 68 5.96 0.09 11.48
CA LEU A 68 5.91 -0.18 10.04
C LEU A 68 5.46 1.04 9.22
N VAL A 69 4.55 1.86 9.75
CA VAL A 69 4.15 3.12 9.10
C VAL A 69 5.36 4.02 8.90
N GLU A 70 6.12 4.27 9.97
CA GLU A 70 7.31 5.13 9.93
C GLU A 70 8.36 4.62 8.93
N GLN A 71 8.60 3.30 8.91
CA GLN A 71 9.53 2.66 7.96
C GLN A 71 9.07 2.78 6.50
N ILE A 72 7.77 2.63 6.25
CA ILE A 72 7.20 2.77 4.91
C ILE A 72 7.26 4.23 4.47
N GLU A 73 6.95 5.19 5.33
CA GLU A 73 7.05 6.62 5.04
C GLU A 73 8.47 7.01 4.62
N GLU A 74 9.48 6.57 5.39
CA GLU A 74 10.89 6.75 5.02
C GLU A 74 11.21 6.16 3.64
N THR A 75 10.70 4.96 3.36
CA THR A 75 10.97 4.29 2.09
C THR A 75 10.32 5.04 0.93
N VAL A 76 9.04 5.40 1.06
CA VAL A 76 8.30 6.17 0.05
C VAL A 76 8.99 7.52 -0.21
N ALA A 77 9.50 8.18 0.84
CA ALA A 77 10.28 9.40 0.72
C ALA A 77 11.57 9.21 -0.09
N ARG A 78 12.34 8.15 0.17
CA ARG A 78 13.58 7.83 -0.60
C ARG A 78 13.33 7.61 -2.09
N TYR A 79 12.13 7.15 -2.45
CA TYR A 79 11.74 6.94 -3.84
C TYR A 79 11.17 8.19 -4.52
N GLY A 80 11.23 9.36 -3.86
CA GLY A 80 10.71 10.62 -4.39
C GLY A 80 9.18 10.67 -4.41
N MET A 81 8.53 9.78 -3.66
CA MET A 81 7.06 9.73 -3.51
C MET A 81 6.62 10.35 -2.17
N GLY A 82 7.57 10.79 -1.35
CA GLY A 82 7.32 11.56 -0.13
C GLY A 82 7.01 13.03 -0.44
N LYS A 83 6.83 13.81 0.63
CA LYS A 83 6.50 15.23 0.57
C LYS A 83 7.39 15.97 -0.44
N GLU A 84 6.82 16.84 -1.28
CA GLU A 84 7.62 17.95 -1.79
C GLU A 84 8.07 18.78 -0.57
N PRO A 85 9.33 19.23 -0.52
CA PRO A 85 9.79 20.05 0.59
C PRO A 85 8.98 21.34 0.61
N ASP A 86 8.06 21.43 1.56
CA ASP A 86 7.31 22.64 1.82
C ASP A 86 8.31 23.69 2.32
N LYS A 87 8.64 24.67 1.47
CA LYS A 87 9.54 25.80 1.81
C LYS A 87 8.91 26.75 2.86
N SER A 88 7.74 26.40 3.38
CA SER A 88 6.90 27.25 4.25
C SER A 88 6.75 26.73 5.69
N ALA A 89 7.07 25.46 5.97
CA ALA A 89 6.77 24.85 7.26
C ALA A 89 7.89 25.10 8.30
N LYS A 90 7.79 26.24 9.00
CA LYS A 90 8.48 26.45 10.27
C LYS A 90 7.94 25.45 11.30
N ASN A 91 8.84 24.71 11.95
CA ASN A 91 8.68 23.97 13.21
C ASN A 91 7.38 23.16 13.41
N GLY A 92 7.48 21.83 13.52
CA GLY A 92 6.36 21.07 14.07
C GLY A 92 6.70 19.62 14.41
N ARG A 93 7.00 19.37 15.68
CA ARG A 93 6.83 18.04 16.29
C ARG A 93 5.36 17.64 16.11
N THR A 94 5.06 16.65 15.28
CA THR A 94 3.69 16.20 15.07
C THR A 94 3.22 15.36 16.27
N GLY A 95 2.21 15.87 16.97
CA GLY A 95 1.58 15.22 18.10
C GLY A 95 0.76 13.99 17.70
N LYS A 96 0.44 13.19 18.71
CA LYS A 96 -0.17 11.84 18.67
C LYS A 96 -1.50 11.73 17.90
N ASP A 97 -2.17 12.86 17.64
CA ASP A 97 -3.51 12.97 17.03
C ASP A 97 -3.56 13.92 15.82
N SER A 98 -2.41 14.24 15.22
CA SER A 98 -2.36 15.15 14.06
C SER A 98 -2.96 14.48 12.82
N MET A 99 -3.91 15.16 12.17
CA MET A 99 -4.43 14.76 10.86
C MET A 99 -3.27 14.73 9.85
N PRO A 100 -3.04 13.64 9.11
CA PRO A 100 -1.99 13.60 8.11
C PRO A 100 -2.29 14.66 7.05
N GLU A 101 -1.40 15.65 6.94
CA GLU A 101 -1.50 16.80 6.02
C GLU A 101 -1.94 16.36 4.63
N GLU A 102 -2.84 17.14 4.02
CA GLU A 102 -3.57 16.84 2.79
C GLU A 102 -2.69 16.75 1.52
N SER A 103 -1.41 17.13 1.61
CA SER A 103 -0.51 17.27 0.47
C SER A 103 0.35 16.02 0.26
N GLY A 104 -0.20 15.02 -0.45
CA GLY A 104 0.56 13.87 -0.90
C GLY A 104 -0.25 12.87 -1.73
N ARG A 105 0.29 12.46 -2.89
CA ARG A 105 -0.29 11.37 -3.71
C ARG A 105 -0.19 10.01 -3.03
N VAL A 106 0.78 9.84 -2.13
CA VAL A 106 0.93 8.65 -1.29
C VAL A 106 0.74 9.05 0.17
N ARG A 107 -0.14 8.35 0.87
CA ARG A 107 -0.38 8.55 2.31
C ARG A 107 -0.23 7.21 3.03
N VAL A 108 0.41 7.21 4.19
CA VAL A 108 0.60 5.99 4.99
C VAL A 108 -0.24 6.10 6.26
N PHE A 109 -0.93 5.02 6.62
CA PHE A 109 -1.83 4.98 7.78
C PHE A 109 -1.63 3.70 8.57
N SER A 110 -1.88 3.78 9.88
CA SER A 110 -2.20 2.58 10.64
C SER A 110 -3.67 2.22 10.45
N ILE A 111 -3.99 0.93 10.35
CA ILE A 111 -5.38 0.46 10.25
C ILE A 111 -6.24 0.91 11.44
N GLN A 112 -5.61 0.99 12.62
CA GLN A 112 -6.27 1.42 13.85
C GLN A 112 -6.70 2.89 13.79
N TRP A 113 -5.84 3.77 13.24
CA TRP A 113 -6.17 5.16 13.02
C TRP A 113 -7.26 5.31 11.97
N LEU A 114 -7.17 4.56 10.87
CA LEU A 114 -8.13 4.61 9.76
C LEU A 114 -9.55 4.21 10.20
N SER A 115 -9.67 3.18 11.04
CA SER A 115 -10.96 2.73 11.59
C SER A 115 -11.60 3.78 12.51
N ARG A 116 -10.79 4.51 13.30
CA ARG A 116 -11.27 5.56 14.22
C ARG A 116 -11.64 6.85 13.49
N ASN A 117 -10.86 7.23 12.47
CA ASN A 117 -11.00 8.51 11.77
C ASN A 117 -11.79 8.39 10.46
N ARG A 118 -12.65 7.36 10.38
CA ARG A 118 -13.42 7.04 9.18
C ARG A 118 -14.22 8.24 8.64
N LYS A 119 -14.76 9.12 9.49
CA LYS A 119 -15.57 10.27 9.03
C LYS A 119 -14.77 11.46 8.52
N ILE A 120 -13.46 11.46 8.72
CA ILE A 120 -12.57 12.61 8.48
C ILE A 120 -11.89 12.52 7.11
N MET A 121 -11.99 11.37 6.44
CA MET A 121 -11.32 11.16 5.16
C MET A 121 -12.20 11.56 3.99
N ASP A 122 -11.97 12.75 3.45
CA ASP A 122 -12.63 13.30 2.25
C ASP A 122 -11.95 12.86 0.92
N GLY A 123 -11.19 11.77 0.93
CA GLY A 123 -10.47 11.24 -0.23
C GLY A 123 -10.89 9.84 -0.62
N GLN A 124 -10.91 9.56 -1.94
CA GLN A 124 -11.00 8.20 -2.47
C GLN A 124 -9.62 7.76 -2.98
N PRO A 125 -9.00 6.72 -2.40
CA PRO A 125 -7.78 6.15 -2.96
C PRO A 125 -8.10 5.38 -4.24
N ASP A 126 -7.19 5.47 -5.20
CA ASP A 126 -7.19 4.64 -6.41
C ASP A 126 -6.47 3.30 -6.16
N LEU A 127 -5.54 3.28 -5.20
CA LEU A 127 -4.83 2.08 -4.75
C LEU A 127 -4.74 2.04 -3.23
N ILE A 128 -5.07 0.89 -2.64
CA ILE A 128 -4.83 0.57 -1.23
C ILE A 128 -3.80 -0.56 -1.17
N VAL A 129 -2.69 -0.32 -0.49
CA VAL A 129 -1.63 -1.31 -0.24
C VAL A 129 -1.68 -1.71 1.23
N ILE A 130 -1.74 -3.01 1.54
CA ILE A 130 -1.59 -3.54 2.89
C ILE A 130 -0.25 -4.23 3.01
N ASP A 131 0.56 -3.78 3.97
CA ASP A 131 1.71 -4.56 4.43
C ASP A 131 1.32 -5.50 5.58
N GLU A 132 1.88 -6.70 5.57
CA GLU A 132 1.46 -7.81 6.43
C GLU A 132 -0.03 -8.17 6.28
N ALA A 133 -0.44 -8.31 5.02
CA ALA A 133 -1.81 -8.65 4.63
C ALA A 133 -2.32 -9.99 5.18
N HIS A 134 -1.48 -10.82 5.80
CA HIS A 134 -1.96 -11.97 6.58
C HIS A 134 -2.85 -11.55 7.78
N HIS A 135 -2.81 -10.29 8.19
CA HIS A 135 -3.74 -9.69 9.15
C HIS A 135 -5.06 -9.17 8.54
N ALA A 136 -5.20 -9.19 7.21
CA ALA A 136 -6.32 -8.60 6.50
C ALA A 136 -7.68 -9.22 6.86
N LEU A 137 -7.75 -10.40 7.48
CA LEU A 137 -9.01 -10.97 7.94
C LEU A 137 -9.70 -10.21 9.07
N ALA A 138 -9.04 -9.22 9.68
CA ALA A 138 -9.68 -8.38 10.68
C ALA A 138 -10.89 -7.64 10.07
N GLU A 139 -11.96 -7.51 10.85
CA GLU A 139 -13.19 -6.80 10.47
C GLU A 139 -12.90 -5.40 9.89
N THR A 140 -11.88 -4.72 10.44
CA THR A 140 -11.44 -3.39 10.00
C THR A 140 -11.01 -3.33 8.53
N TYR A 141 -10.39 -4.38 8.00
CA TYR A 141 -10.01 -4.42 6.58
C TYR A 141 -11.21 -4.78 5.68
N ARG A 142 -12.14 -5.62 6.15
CA ARG A 142 -13.40 -5.87 5.44
C ARG A 142 -14.23 -4.59 5.28
N GLU A 143 -14.31 -3.79 6.33
CA GLU A 143 -14.94 -2.46 6.26
C GLU A 143 -14.22 -1.54 5.26
N LEU A 144 -12.89 -1.57 5.26
CA LEU A 144 -12.09 -0.78 4.31
C LEU A 144 -12.38 -1.16 2.85
N TRP A 145 -12.49 -2.45 2.55
CA TRP A 145 -12.83 -2.95 1.21
C TRP A 145 -14.22 -2.53 0.77
N LYS A 146 -15.21 -2.69 1.66
CA LYS A 146 -16.61 -2.29 1.41
C LYS A 146 -16.74 -0.79 1.16
N ARG A 147 -15.91 0.00 1.82
CA ARG A 147 -15.93 1.46 1.69
C ARG A 147 -15.31 1.96 0.40
N TYR A 148 -14.26 1.31 -0.08
CA TYR A 148 -13.55 1.70 -1.30
C TYR A 148 -13.59 0.56 -2.33
N PRO A 149 -14.77 0.19 -2.84
CA PRO A 149 -14.91 -0.92 -3.78
C PRO A 149 -14.16 -0.66 -5.09
N GLU A 150 -14.06 0.60 -5.51
CA GLU A 150 -13.38 1.01 -6.75
C GLU A 150 -11.86 1.14 -6.63
N ALA A 151 -11.26 1.14 -5.43
CA ALA A 151 -9.80 1.14 -5.35
C ALA A 151 -9.24 -0.18 -5.90
N ARG A 152 -8.09 -0.19 -6.57
CA ARG A 152 -7.28 -1.41 -6.68
C ARG A 152 -6.70 -1.73 -5.29
N LYS A 153 -6.49 -3.01 -4.99
CA LYS A 153 -5.90 -3.45 -3.73
C LYS A 153 -4.71 -4.36 -3.96
N LEU A 154 -3.67 -4.12 -3.17
CA LEU A 154 -2.48 -4.94 -3.07
C LEU A 154 -2.30 -5.37 -1.62
N GLY A 155 -2.30 -6.67 -1.36
CA GLY A 155 -1.85 -7.21 -0.08
C GLY A 155 -0.45 -7.79 -0.24
N MET A 156 0.48 -7.47 0.64
CA MET A 156 1.78 -8.15 0.66
C MET A 156 2.04 -8.82 1.99
N THR A 157 2.57 -10.04 1.95
CA THR A 157 2.93 -10.77 3.16
C THR A 157 3.99 -11.83 2.93
N ALA A 158 4.74 -12.19 3.97
CA ALA A 158 5.62 -13.35 3.92
C ALA A 158 4.89 -14.68 4.16
N THR A 159 3.75 -14.64 4.86
CA THR A 159 3.11 -15.82 5.44
C THR A 159 1.61 -15.87 5.12
N PRO A 160 1.21 -16.24 3.89
CA PRO A 160 -0.20 -16.39 3.56
C PRO A 160 -0.83 -17.60 4.28
N CYS A 161 -0.03 -18.50 4.86
CA CYS A 161 -0.47 -19.77 5.46
C CYS A 161 -1.41 -19.64 6.67
N ARG A 162 -1.60 -18.44 7.25
CA ARG A 162 -2.68 -18.21 8.24
C ARG A 162 -4.06 -18.13 7.61
N LEU A 163 -4.12 -18.02 6.29
CA LEU A 163 -5.34 -18.08 5.49
C LEU A 163 -5.50 -19.52 5.01
N ASN A 164 -6.19 -20.36 5.78
CA ASN A 164 -6.90 -21.48 5.15
C ASN A 164 -7.67 -20.89 3.96
N ARG A 165 -7.62 -21.49 2.76
CA ARG A 165 -8.16 -20.93 1.49
C ARG A 165 -9.49 -20.16 1.61
N LYS A 166 -10.34 -20.50 2.59
CA LYS A 166 -11.58 -19.81 2.96
C LYS A 166 -11.46 -18.37 3.48
N GLY A 167 -10.35 -17.96 4.10
CA GLY A 167 -10.18 -16.57 4.57
C GLY A 167 -9.58 -15.66 3.49
N PHE A 168 -8.71 -16.20 2.65
CA PHE A 168 -8.02 -15.48 1.59
C PHE A 168 -8.99 -14.84 0.57
N THR A 169 -9.92 -15.64 0.07
CA THR A 169 -10.91 -15.23 -0.95
C THR A 169 -11.93 -14.21 -0.44
N ASP A 170 -11.95 -13.91 0.87
CA ASP A 170 -12.87 -12.90 1.41
C ASP A 170 -12.48 -11.47 0.99
N LEU A 171 -11.20 -11.24 0.70
CA LEU A 171 -10.67 -9.90 0.41
C LEU A 171 -9.80 -9.85 -0.84
N PHE A 172 -9.14 -10.94 -1.19
CA PHE A 172 -8.24 -10.98 -2.34
C PHE A 172 -8.72 -12.03 -3.33
N ASP A 173 -8.73 -11.65 -4.60
CA ASP A 173 -9.25 -12.46 -5.69
C ASP A 173 -8.22 -13.51 -6.12
N THR A 174 -6.93 -13.15 -6.04
CA THR A 174 -5.80 -13.95 -6.58
C THR A 174 -4.52 -13.77 -5.74
N LEU A 175 -3.69 -14.83 -5.70
CA LEU A 175 -2.43 -14.88 -4.95
C LEU A 175 -1.26 -15.15 -5.90
N ILE A 176 -0.30 -14.23 -5.90
CA ILE A 176 0.98 -14.37 -6.60
C ILE A 176 2.04 -14.80 -5.60
N THR A 177 2.78 -15.85 -5.91
CA THR A 177 3.93 -16.32 -5.13
C THR A 177 5.22 -16.20 -5.94
N SER A 178 6.31 -15.81 -5.27
CA SER A 178 7.68 -15.84 -5.83
C SER A 178 8.19 -17.26 -5.95
#